data_AF-A0A0B2V3Y1-F1
#
_entry.id   AF-A0A0B2V3Y1-F1
#
_cell.length_a   1.000
_cell.length_b   1.000
_cell.length_c   1.000
_cell.angle_alpha   90.00
_cell.angle_beta   90.00
_cell.angle_gamma   90.00
#
_symmetry.space_group_name_H-M   'P 1'
#
loop_
_entity.id
_entity.type
_entity.pdbx_description
1 polymer ?
#
loop_
_entity_poly.entity_id
_entity_poly.type
_entity_poly.pdbx_seq_one_letter_code
_entity_poly.pdbx_strand_id
1 'polypeptide(L)'
;MAAEEKVDGEDAGHKTLATSGRAGSLDESTYLWKGPSANEFIVAEAHTDGPAFYPLVSTISLGSDLFLDYYRPVDPESSGIPKEQRYAGSMLLERRSLILVTDEAYSFYLHEIDERLCDEITDNVFNRQIAQREIGQRIDRQLRVSLTIRNVPKVSKQNLFGLLMRR
;
A
#
# COMPACT_ATOMS: atom_id res chain seq x y z
N MET A 1 -29.48 32.12 -39.71
CA MET A 1 -29.94 30.72 -39.67
C MET A 1 -28.73 29.82 -39.85
N ALA A 2 -28.75 28.65 -39.19
CA ALA A 2 -27.67 27.67 -38.95
C ALA A 2 -26.72 28.10 -37.80
N ALA A 3 -27.00 27.78 -36.53
CA ALA A 3 -27.10 26.50 -35.81
C ALA A 3 -25.72 25.98 -35.35
N GLU A 4 -25.54 26.02 -34.03
CA GLU A 4 -24.40 25.55 -33.24
C GLU A 4 -24.21 24.02 -33.34
N GLU A 5 -22.97 23.56 -33.41
CA GLU A 5 -22.60 22.15 -33.32
C GLU A 5 -22.00 21.87 -31.94
N LYS A 6 -22.71 21.06 -31.14
CA LYS A 6 -22.23 20.46 -29.89
C LYS A 6 -21.39 19.22 -30.23
N VAL A 7 -20.22 19.11 -29.62
CA VAL A 7 -19.42 17.87 -29.63
C VAL A 7 -19.65 17.16 -28.30
N ASP A 8 -20.41 16.07 -28.34
CA ASP A 8 -20.62 15.16 -27.23
C ASP A 8 -19.46 14.18 -27.11
N GLY A 9 -19.09 13.88 -25.86
CA GLY A 9 -17.93 13.07 -25.48
C GLY A 9 -18.08 11.58 -25.81
N GLU A 10 -16.95 10.98 -26.18
CA GLU A 10 -16.84 9.54 -26.42
C GLU A 10 -16.20 8.87 -25.19
N ASP A 11 -17.03 8.07 -24.52
CA ASP A 11 -16.71 7.21 -23.39
C ASP A 11 -15.78 6.06 -23.83
N ALA A 12 -14.50 6.13 -23.43
CA ALA A 12 -13.53 5.06 -23.67
C ALA A 12 -13.72 3.93 -22.65
N GLY A 13 -14.79 3.15 -22.85
CA GLY A 13 -15.07 1.93 -22.11
C GLY A 13 -13.93 0.90 -22.26
N HIS A 14 -13.26 0.61 -21.15
CA HIS A 14 -12.29 -0.49 -21.02
C HIS A 14 -13.00 -1.83 -21.31
N LYS A 15 -12.65 -2.49 -22.43
CA LYS A 15 -13.10 -3.86 -22.74
C LYS A 15 -12.16 -4.86 -22.07
N THR A 16 -12.62 -5.50 -21.00
CA THR A 16 -11.94 -6.66 -20.39
C THR A 16 -12.15 -7.89 -21.26
N LEU A 17 -11.08 -8.40 -21.89
CA LEU A 17 -11.06 -9.74 -22.47
C LEU A 17 -11.02 -10.78 -21.34
N ALA A 18 -12.08 -11.57 -21.23
CA ALA A 18 -12.16 -12.67 -20.28
C ALA A 18 -11.25 -13.83 -20.73
N THR A 19 -10.19 -14.10 -19.98
CA THR A 19 -9.48 -15.39 -20.04
C THR A 19 -10.07 -16.32 -18.98
N SER A 20 -10.40 -17.54 -19.38
CA SER A 20 -10.96 -18.57 -18.51
C SER A 20 -9.87 -19.13 -17.59
N GLY A 21 -9.60 -18.40 -16.51
CA GLY A 21 -8.72 -18.83 -15.42
C GLY A 21 -9.46 -18.74 -14.09
N ARG A 22 -9.28 -19.73 -13.23
CA ARG A 22 -9.87 -19.82 -11.88
C ARG A 22 -9.15 -18.87 -10.90
N ALA A 23 -8.99 -17.61 -11.26
CA ALA A 23 -8.29 -16.60 -10.46
C ALA A 23 -9.28 -15.77 -9.64
N GLY A 24 -8.89 -15.42 -8.41
CA GLY A 24 -9.52 -14.36 -7.62
C GLY A 24 -9.46 -13.03 -8.38
N SER A 25 -10.29 -12.05 -7.97
CA SER A 25 -10.18 -10.69 -8.51
C SER A 25 -9.04 -9.98 -7.80
N LEU A 26 -8.16 -9.35 -8.58
CA LEU A 26 -7.11 -8.48 -8.06
C LEU A 26 -7.68 -7.07 -7.89
N ASP A 27 -7.30 -6.41 -6.80
CA ASP A 27 -7.48 -4.97 -6.61
C ASP A 27 -6.11 -4.29 -6.78
N GLU A 28 -6.08 -3.22 -7.59
CA GLU A 28 -4.88 -2.47 -7.92
C GLU A 28 -5.06 -1.01 -7.48
N SER A 29 -4.28 -0.58 -6.49
CA SER A 29 -4.21 0.81 -6.07
C SER A 29 -2.87 1.41 -6.49
N THR A 30 -2.89 2.52 -7.23
CA THR A 30 -1.69 3.26 -7.63
C THR A 30 -1.53 4.48 -6.73
N TYR A 31 -0.39 4.60 -6.07
CA TYR A 31 -0.02 5.74 -5.24
C TYR A 31 1.11 6.53 -5.94
N LEU A 32 0.85 7.80 -6.26
CA LEU A 32 1.78 8.72 -6.94
C LEU A 32 2.29 9.80 -5.97
N TRP A 33 3.57 9.75 -5.58
CA TRP A 33 4.22 10.79 -4.78
C TRP A 33 4.84 11.85 -5.70
N LYS A 34 4.26 13.06 -5.77
CA LYS A 34 4.62 14.11 -6.73
C LYS A 34 5.70 15.12 -6.27
N GLY A 35 6.71 14.72 -5.49
CA GLY A 35 7.84 15.62 -5.25
C GLY A 35 7.53 16.92 -4.49
N PRO A 36 8.55 17.71 -4.15
CA PRO A 36 8.41 18.88 -3.27
C PRO A 36 7.70 20.09 -3.91
N SER A 37 7.18 19.99 -5.14
CA SER A 37 6.48 21.10 -5.82
C SER A 37 4.98 20.90 -6.00
N ALA A 38 4.39 19.84 -5.43
CA ALA A 38 2.94 19.68 -5.35
C ALA A 38 2.59 19.24 -3.94
N ASN A 39 1.66 19.97 -3.29
CA ASN A 39 1.11 19.71 -1.95
C ASN A 39 0.28 18.41 -1.88
N GLU A 40 0.78 17.30 -2.43
CA GLU A 40 0.22 15.97 -2.34
C GLU A 40 1.36 15.00 -1.99
N PHE A 41 1.84 15.12 -0.74
CA PHE A 41 2.59 14.05 -0.10
C PHE A 41 1.62 12.89 0.10
N ILE A 42 1.93 11.71 -0.43
CA ILE A 42 1.29 10.49 0.07
C ILE A 42 1.94 10.18 1.40
N VAL A 43 1.48 10.91 2.42
CA VAL A 43 1.57 10.51 3.81
C VAL A 43 0.50 9.45 4.00
N ALA A 44 0.93 8.25 4.37
CA ALA A 44 0.01 7.20 4.74
C ALA A 44 0.15 7.02 6.24
N GLU A 45 -0.84 7.47 7.00
CA GLU A 45 -0.88 7.27 8.45
C GLU A 45 -0.78 5.77 8.79
N ALA A 46 -0.26 5.49 9.99
CA ALA A 46 -0.04 4.13 10.46
C ALA A 46 -1.35 3.31 10.46
N HIS A 47 -1.42 2.25 9.64
CA HIS A 47 -2.61 1.41 9.51
C HIS A 47 -2.26 -0.06 9.25
N THR A 48 -3.26 -0.92 9.36
CA THR A 48 -3.23 -2.30 8.82
C THR A 48 -4.14 -2.39 7.59
N ASP A 49 -3.83 -3.28 6.65
CA ASP A 49 -4.67 -3.51 5.45
C ASP A 49 -6.07 -4.05 5.77
N GLY A 50 -6.23 -4.68 6.94
CA GLY A 50 -7.48 -5.26 7.41
C GLY A 50 -7.84 -6.60 6.73
N PRO A 51 -8.88 -7.29 7.23
CA PRO A 51 -9.18 -8.67 6.84
C PRO A 51 -9.91 -8.81 5.49
N ALA A 52 -10.12 -7.72 4.76
CA ALA A 52 -10.88 -7.73 3.51
C ALA A 52 -10.15 -8.45 2.36
N PHE A 53 -8.82 -8.57 2.45
CA PHE A 53 -7.97 -9.18 1.43
C PHE A 53 -7.40 -10.51 1.92
N TYR A 54 -6.92 -11.33 0.98
CA TYR A 54 -6.03 -12.43 1.32
C TYR A 54 -4.77 -11.87 2.03
N PRO A 55 -4.21 -12.52 3.07
CA PRO A 55 -3.15 -11.97 3.92
C PRO A 55 -1.76 -11.93 3.26
N LEU A 56 -1.72 -11.32 2.08
CA LEU A 56 -0.54 -11.08 1.27
C LEU A 56 -0.81 -9.81 0.45
N VAL A 57 0.05 -8.81 0.61
CA VAL A 57 0.09 -7.63 -0.24
C VAL A 57 1.42 -7.59 -0.98
N SER A 58 1.36 -7.22 -2.25
CA SER A 58 2.52 -7.06 -3.13
C SER A 58 2.65 -5.59 -3.51
N THR A 59 3.83 -5.01 -3.31
CA THR A 59 4.09 -3.61 -3.65
C THR A 59 5.28 -3.52 -4.60
N ILE A 60 5.05 -2.98 -5.79
CA ILE A 60 6.11 -2.60 -6.73
C ILE A 60 6.48 -1.15 -6.47
N SER A 61 7.77 -0.87 -6.33
CA SER A 61 8.30 0.48 -6.10
C SER A 61 9.03 0.99 -7.33
N LEU A 62 8.70 2.20 -7.81
CA LEU A 62 9.31 2.83 -8.98
C LEU A 62 9.74 4.27 -8.68
N GLY A 63 10.77 4.75 -9.38
CA GLY A 63 11.25 6.13 -9.28
C GLY A 63 12.26 6.35 -8.15
N SER A 64 11.83 6.23 -6.89
CA SER A 64 12.67 6.50 -5.71
C SER A 64 12.57 5.41 -4.64
N ASP A 65 13.61 5.36 -3.82
CA ASP A 65 13.68 4.53 -2.62
C ASP A 65 12.84 5.19 -1.51
N LEU A 66 12.28 4.39 -0.60
CA LEU A 66 11.47 4.90 0.51
C LEU A 66 11.48 3.91 1.67
N PHE A 67 11.33 4.41 2.90
CA PHE A 67 11.12 3.56 4.07
C PHE A 67 9.63 3.35 4.34
N LEU A 68 9.24 2.10 4.54
CA LEU A 68 7.97 1.73 5.13
C LEU A 68 8.20 1.43 6.61
N ASP A 69 7.72 2.31 7.48
CA ASP A 69 7.94 2.23 8.92
C ASP A 69 6.89 1.32 9.55
N TYR A 70 7.31 0.46 10.50
CA TYR A 70 6.42 -0.47 11.20
C TYR A 70 6.33 -0.12 12.68
N TYR A 71 5.10 -0.18 13.22
CA TYR A 71 4.80 0.11 14.61
C TYR A 71 3.94 -1.01 15.21
N ARG A 72 4.16 -1.32 16.47
CA ARG A 72 3.24 -2.16 17.25
C ARG A 72 1.89 -1.45 17.40
N PRO A 73 0.76 -2.17 17.39
CA PRO A 73 -0.56 -1.56 17.56
C PRO A 73 -0.68 -0.86 18.92
N VAL A 74 -1.60 0.10 19.01
CA VAL A 74 -1.93 0.75 20.28
C VAL A 74 -2.73 -0.24 21.12
N ASP A 75 -2.19 -0.60 22.28
CA ASP A 75 -2.92 -1.37 23.28
C ASP A 75 -3.93 -0.46 23.99
N PRO A 76 -5.24 -0.78 23.97
CA PRO A 76 -6.27 0.01 24.66
C PRO A 76 -5.97 0.22 26.15
N GLU A 77 -5.40 -0.78 26.81
CA GLU A 77 -5.07 -0.74 28.24
C GLU A 77 -3.80 0.09 28.53
N SER A 78 -2.98 0.33 27.49
CA SER A 78 -1.71 1.04 27.57
C SER A 78 -1.67 2.26 26.64
N SER A 79 -2.82 2.92 26.45
CA SER A 79 -3.03 4.04 25.51
C SER A 79 -2.15 5.28 25.73
N GLY A 80 -1.32 5.31 26.78
CA GLY A 80 -0.31 6.33 27.03
C GLY A 80 1.08 6.09 26.45
N ILE A 81 1.35 4.93 25.83
CA ILE A 81 2.68 4.63 25.25
C ILE A 81 2.89 5.48 23.98
N PRO A 82 3.93 6.33 23.93
CA PRO A 82 4.25 7.14 22.77
C PRO A 82 4.50 6.30 21.50
N LYS A 83 4.20 6.87 20.33
CA LYS A 83 4.38 6.21 19.03
C LYS A 83 5.81 5.71 18.82
N GLU A 84 6.79 6.49 19.26
CA GLU A 84 8.22 6.23 19.13
C GLU A 84 8.63 4.97 19.89
N GLN A 85 8.01 4.70 21.04
CA GLN A 85 8.27 3.48 21.82
C GLN A 85 7.63 2.24 21.18
N ARG A 86 6.66 2.43 20.28
CA ARG A 86 6.04 1.34 19.52
C ARG A 86 6.75 1.05 18.20
N TYR A 87 7.71 1.88 17.79
CA TYR A 87 8.48 1.68 16.56
C TYR A 87 9.21 0.33 16.59
N ALA A 88 8.98 -0.46 15.55
CA ALA A 88 9.57 -1.80 15.41
C ALA A 88 10.76 -1.79 14.44
N GLY A 89 10.83 -0.82 13.54
CA GLY A 89 11.85 -0.72 12.50
C GLY A 89 11.24 -0.34 11.15
N SER A 90 12.06 -0.34 10.11
CA SER A 90 11.63 0.04 8.76
C SER A 90 12.08 -0.97 7.71
N MET A 91 11.25 -1.16 6.70
CA MET A 91 11.62 -1.85 5.46
C MET A 91 12.07 -0.81 4.43
N LEU A 92 13.28 -0.97 3.88
CA LEU A 92 13.71 -0.17 2.73
C LEU A 92 13.07 -0.74 1.46
N LEU A 93 12.22 0.07 0.83
CA LEU A 93 11.61 -0.20 -0.47
C LEU A 93 12.47 0.44 -1.57
N GLU A 94 13.44 -0.32 -2.10
CA GLU A 94 14.29 0.19 -3.20
C GLU A 94 13.49 0.38 -4.49
N ARG A 95 13.84 1.37 -5.31
CA ARG A 95 13.25 1.52 -6.64
C ARG A 95 13.53 0.28 -7.50
N ARG A 96 12.55 -0.11 -8.31
CA ARG A 96 12.53 -1.32 -9.13
C ARG A 96 12.55 -2.62 -8.30
N SER A 97 12.00 -2.57 -7.09
CA SER A 97 11.79 -3.74 -6.26
C SER A 97 10.32 -4.16 -6.25
N LEU A 98 10.11 -5.45 -5.96
CA LEU A 98 8.84 -6.02 -5.55
C LEU A 98 9.00 -6.47 -4.10
N ILE A 99 8.10 -6.03 -3.24
CA ILE A 99 8.05 -6.46 -1.84
C ILE A 99 6.74 -7.18 -1.58
N LEU A 100 6.84 -8.30 -0.86
CA LEU A 100 5.73 -9.11 -0.42
C LEU A 100 5.62 -8.98 1.11
N VAL A 101 4.46 -8.57 1.60
CA VAL A 101 4.19 -8.47 3.04
C VAL A 101 3.09 -9.46 3.39
N THR A 102 3.34 -10.31 4.38
CA THR A 102 2.45 -11.38 4.83
C THR A 102 2.58 -11.59 6.35
N ASP A 103 1.85 -12.57 6.89
CA ASP A 103 1.88 -12.96 8.30
C ASP A 103 1.68 -11.76 9.28
N GLU A 104 2.51 -11.65 10.32
CA GLU A 104 2.39 -10.59 11.33
C GLU A 104 2.66 -9.20 10.76
N ALA A 105 3.57 -9.07 9.79
CA ALA A 105 3.85 -7.79 9.15
C ALA A 105 2.63 -7.27 8.37
N TYR A 106 1.75 -8.18 7.90
CA TYR A 106 0.48 -7.83 7.27
C TYR A 106 -0.65 -7.60 8.28
N SER A 107 -0.77 -8.50 9.26
CA SER A 107 -1.98 -8.61 10.10
C SER A 107 -1.89 -7.90 11.46
N PHE A 108 -0.68 -7.66 11.97
CA PHE A 108 -0.47 -7.16 13.33
C PHE A 108 0.20 -5.78 13.37
N TYR A 109 1.28 -5.59 12.60
CA TYR A 109 2.01 -4.33 12.63
C TYR A 109 1.29 -3.25 11.82
N LEU A 110 1.22 -2.05 12.38
CA LEU A 110 0.82 -0.85 11.65
C LEU A 110 1.98 -0.43 10.75
N HIS A 111 1.70 -0.14 9.48
CA HIS A 111 2.70 0.38 8.57
C HIS A 111 2.38 1.82 8.16
N GLU A 112 3.42 2.62 7.98
CA GLU A 112 3.33 4.05 7.74
C GLU A 112 4.37 4.51 6.71
N ILE A 113 3.97 5.50 5.90
CA ILE A 113 4.91 6.30 5.13
C ILE A 113 4.93 7.69 5.77
N ASP A 114 5.93 7.91 6.61
CA ASP A 114 6.12 9.16 7.36
C ASP A 114 6.38 10.36 6.43
N GLU A 115 5.98 11.56 6.85
CA GLU A 115 6.15 12.80 6.08
C GLU A 115 7.57 13.36 6.24
N ARG A 116 8.52 12.80 5.49
CA ARG A 116 9.91 13.28 5.48
C ARG A 116 10.52 13.33 4.07
N LEU A 117 11.50 14.22 3.91
CA LEU A 117 12.20 14.45 2.64
C LEU A 117 13.44 13.57 2.47
N CYS A 118 13.95 13.00 3.55
CA CYS A 118 15.18 12.22 3.57
C CYS A 118 15.04 11.10 4.61
N ASP A 119 15.47 9.89 4.24
CA ASP A 119 15.61 8.75 5.13
C ASP A 119 17.09 8.57 5.50
N GLU A 120 17.37 8.13 6.73
CA GLU A 120 18.70 7.72 7.16
C GLU A 120 18.72 6.22 7.45
N ILE A 121 19.73 5.52 6.92
CA ILE A 121 19.92 4.10 7.18
C ILE A 121 20.41 3.93 8.61
N THR A 122 19.60 3.28 9.43
CA THR A 122 19.92 2.91 10.81
C THR A 122 20.04 1.39 10.96
N ASP A 123 20.36 0.92 12.16
CA ASP A 123 20.39 -0.51 12.45
C ASP A 123 18.98 -1.14 12.52
N ASN A 124 17.92 -0.32 12.60
CA ASN A 124 16.53 -0.78 12.62
C ASN A 124 15.93 -1.00 11.22
N VAL A 125 16.75 -0.92 10.16
CA VAL A 125 16.31 -1.19 8.79
C VAL A 125 16.43 -2.69 8.49
N PHE A 126 15.29 -3.37 8.39
CA PHE A 126 15.20 -4.84 8.41
C PHE A 126 16.02 -5.53 7.31
N ASN A 127 16.02 -4.98 6.11
CA ASN A 127 16.66 -5.56 4.93
C ASN A 127 17.98 -4.87 4.55
N ARG A 128 18.57 -4.06 5.45
CA ARG A 128 19.76 -3.26 5.19
C ARG A 128 20.93 -4.06 4.61
N GLN A 129 21.21 -5.24 5.20
CA GLN A 129 22.32 -6.10 4.81
C GLN A 129 22.14 -6.63 3.38
N ILE A 130 20.90 -7.01 3.03
CA ILE A 130 20.56 -7.52 1.69
C ILE A 130 20.61 -6.39 0.66
N ALA A 131 20.12 -5.20 1.03
CA ALA A 131 20.19 -3.99 0.22
C ALA A 131 21.59 -3.37 0.14
N GLN A 132 22.57 -3.94 0.86
CA GLN A 132 23.97 -3.48 0.90
C GLN A 132 24.07 -1.97 1.24
N ARG A 133 23.30 -1.54 2.24
CA ARG A 133 23.30 -0.15 2.71
C ARG A 133 24.12 0.00 4.00
N GLU A 134 24.81 1.13 4.10
CA GLU A 134 25.67 1.45 5.25
C GLU A 134 24.93 2.32 6.27
N ILE A 135 25.20 2.12 7.56
CA ILE A 135 24.62 2.95 8.62
C ILE A 135 25.08 4.40 8.45
N GLY A 136 24.16 5.34 8.60
CA GLY A 136 24.37 6.78 8.39
C GLY A 136 24.24 7.22 6.93
N GLN A 137 24.07 6.28 5.98
CA GLN A 137 23.76 6.64 4.60
C GLN A 137 22.40 7.35 4.53
N ARG A 138 22.36 8.46 3.80
CA ARG A 138 21.14 9.23 3.57
C ARG A 138 20.54 8.95 2.19
N ILE A 139 19.22 8.89 2.15
CA ILE A 139 18.42 8.66 0.93
C ILE A 139 17.44 9.82 0.82
N ASP A 140 17.67 10.71 -0.15
CA ASP A 140 16.75 11.79 -0.45
C ASP A 140 15.55 11.25 -1.23
N ARG A 141 14.34 11.57 -0.74
CA ARG A 141 13.11 11.13 -1.37
C ARG A 141 12.87 11.92 -2.65
N GLN A 142 12.54 11.19 -3.71
CA GLN A 142 12.24 11.71 -5.04
C GLN A 142 10.93 11.11 -5.58
N LEU A 143 10.47 11.61 -6.73
CA LEU A 143 9.22 11.20 -7.39
C LEU A 143 9.12 9.66 -7.34
N ARG A 144 8.09 9.15 -6.67
CA ARG A 144 7.91 7.72 -6.42
C ARG A 144 6.52 7.30 -6.84
N VAL A 145 6.45 6.16 -7.51
CA VAL A 145 5.19 5.50 -7.84
C VAL A 145 5.19 4.13 -7.18
N SER A 146 4.09 3.81 -6.49
CA SER A 146 3.82 2.45 -6.03
C SER A 146 2.60 1.86 -6.68
N LEU A 147 2.75 0.61 -7.11
CA LEU A 147 1.62 -0.25 -7.44
C LEU A 147 1.46 -1.26 -6.32
N THR A 148 0.35 -1.15 -5.59
CA THR A 148 -0.02 -2.09 -4.53
C THR A 148 -1.09 -3.03 -5.09
N ILE A 149 -0.80 -4.33 -5.05
CA ILE A 149 -1.62 -5.39 -5.62
C ILE A 149 -2.09 -6.27 -4.46
N ARG A 150 -3.41 -6.44 -4.36
CA ARG A 150 -4.06 -7.27 -3.34
C ARG A 150 -5.00 -8.27 -3.98
N ASN A 151 -5.11 -9.45 -3.39
CA ASN A 151 -6.07 -10.46 -3.82
C ASN A 151 -7.35 -10.34 -2.98
N VAL A 152 -8.49 -10.12 -3.63
CA VAL A 152 -9.81 -10.10 -2.99
C VAL A 152 -10.44 -11.48 -3.13
N PRO A 153 -10.59 -12.24 -2.03
CA PRO A 153 -11.26 -13.53 -2.08
C PRO A 153 -12.69 -13.38 -2.56
N LYS A 154 -13.11 -14.22 -3.52
CA LYS A 154 -14.51 -14.24 -3.97
C LYS A 154 -15.38 -14.76 -2.83
N VAL A 155 -16.14 -13.88 -2.20
CA VAL A 155 -17.20 -14.28 -1.28
C VAL A 155 -18.41 -14.75 -2.07
N SER A 156 -18.88 -15.96 -1.80
CA SER A 156 -20.18 -16.43 -2.27
C SER A 156 -21.24 -15.47 -1.72
N LYS A 157 -22.02 -14.83 -2.60
CA LYS A 157 -23.25 -14.13 -2.22
C LYS A 157 -24.27 -15.18 -1.78
N GLN A 158 -24.09 -15.77 -0.60
CA GLN A 158 -25.18 -16.49 0.02
C GLN A 158 -26.22 -15.43 0.38
N ASN A 159 -27.36 -15.45 -0.32
CA ASN A 159 -28.48 -14.59 0.04
C ASN A 159 -28.80 -14.83 1.51
N LEU A 160 -28.78 -13.78 2.33
CA LEU A 160 -29.08 -13.85 3.76
C LEU A 160 -30.44 -14.54 4.00
N PHE A 161 -31.40 -14.30 3.10
CA PHE A 161 -32.68 -15.01 3.03
C PHE A 161 -32.55 -16.54 2.87
N GLY A 162 -31.62 -17.01 2.04
CA GLY A 162 -31.38 -18.45 1.84
C GLY A 162 -30.74 -19.13 3.05
N LEU A 163 -30.01 -18.39 3.89
CA LEU A 163 -29.44 -18.90 5.13
C LEU A 163 -30.49 -18.97 6.26
N LEU A 164 -31.37 -17.97 6.33
CA LEU A 164 -32.47 -17.89 7.31
C LEU A 164 -33.58 -18.92 7.08
N MET A 165 -33.81 -19.34 5.83
CA MET A 165 -34.89 -20.26 5.45
C MET A 165 -34.49 -21.75 5.47
N ARG A 166 -33.27 -22.08 5.96
CA ARG A 166 -32.73 -23.45 5.97
C ARG A 166 -32.88 -24.17 7.33
N ARG A 167 -33.94 -23.86 8.09
CA ARG A 167 -34.34 -24.57 9.31
C ARG A 167 -35.34 -25.68 9.03
#